data_AF-A0A2W1CRC6-F1
#
_entry.id   AF-A0A2W1CRC6-F1
#
_cell.length_a   1.000
_cell.length_b   1.000
_cell.length_c   1.000
_cell.angle_alpha   90.00
_cell.angle_beta   90.00
_cell.angle_gamma   90.00
#
_symmetry.space_group_name_H-M   'P 1'
#
loop_
_entity.id
_entity.type
_entity.pdbx_description
1 polymer ?
#
loop_
_entity_poly.entity_id
_entity_poly.type
_entity_poly.pdbx_seq_one_letter_code
_entity_poly.pdbx_strand_id
1 'polypeptide(L)'
;MSDAPTWMRSDGLSASDWQVITEYIGVLRPLKEATLRLEGRGKAGRFGAIYEVIPVFEYLLNEYEARVKSYEHVDYEAANAPEDHLAINLRAAWAKLNEYYSKLDDSVVYYAAVTLHPYYKRYCERSWRDKSDWLRSSKQNFQQLWATYKPVATSPKHRKARLPNAIDDAIAALADDDSSDNELMDEYELWSRLEPKWTSQQFATNGHPIRYWLSLRSKYPHLHRFAIDVLTIPASSCECERMFSELGDLLEPRRRKIGAQLLAALQCIRAWIKVGVKVPPRTAEKRLTDDEIDHIYSLCEWDKPLE
;
A
#
# COMPACT_ATOMS: atom_id res chain seq x y z
N MET A 1 21.39 43.80 -11.46
CA MET A 1 21.28 42.38 -11.85
C MET A 1 22.37 42.09 -12.87
N SER A 2 23.59 41.77 -12.43
CA SER A 2 24.69 41.46 -13.33
C SER A 2 25.59 40.42 -12.67
N ASP A 3 25.23 39.14 -12.79
CA ASP A 3 26.12 38.01 -12.47
C ASP A 3 25.59 36.67 -13.04
N ALA A 4 25.02 36.71 -14.26
CA ALA A 4 24.78 35.49 -15.03
C ALA A 4 26.00 35.21 -15.93
N PRO A 5 26.61 34.00 -15.92
CA PRO A 5 27.77 33.68 -16.74
C PRO A 5 27.49 33.74 -18.26
N THR A 6 28.54 33.93 -19.06
CA THR A 6 28.48 34.21 -20.51
C THR A 6 27.79 33.12 -21.35
N TRP A 7 27.88 31.85 -20.94
CA TRP A 7 27.18 30.72 -21.60
C TRP A 7 25.64 30.82 -21.49
N MET A 8 25.14 31.61 -20.54
CA MET A 8 23.72 31.88 -20.36
C MET A 8 23.22 33.03 -21.25
N ARG A 9 24.12 33.73 -21.98
CA ARG A 9 23.83 34.98 -22.69
C ARG A 9 23.82 34.90 -24.21
N SER A 10 24.24 33.80 -24.84
CA SER A 10 24.30 33.76 -26.31
C SER A 10 23.73 32.51 -27.01
N ASP A 11 23.29 31.47 -26.29
CA ASP A 11 22.54 30.33 -26.86
C ASP A 11 21.63 29.68 -25.78
N GLY A 12 21.01 30.51 -24.95
CA GLY A 12 20.18 30.07 -23.82
C GLY A 12 18.73 29.75 -24.22
N LEU A 13 18.03 29.00 -23.35
CA LEU A 13 16.60 28.77 -23.46
C LEU A 13 15.86 30.11 -23.64
N SER A 14 15.10 30.21 -24.72
CA SER A 14 14.26 31.36 -25.04
C SER A 14 13.08 31.45 -24.05
N ALA A 15 12.36 32.58 -24.07
CA ALA A 15 11.18 32.75 -23.23
C ALA A 15 10.10 31.68 -23.51
N SER A 16 9.94 31.26 -24.77
CA SER A 16 9.06 30.16 -25.16
C SER A 16 9.56 28.82 -24.61
N ASP A 17 10.87 28.55 -24.65
CA ASP A 17 11.40 27.29 -24.11
C ASP A 17 11.19 27.21 -22.58
N TRP A 18 11.36 28.31 -21.86
CA TRP A 18 11.06 28.38 -20.42
C TRP A 18 9.58 28.18 -20.11
N GLN A 19 8.69 28.67 -20.98
CA GLN A 19 7.26 28.44 -20.85
C GLN A 19 6.93 26.95 -21.01
N VAL A 20 7.46 26.30 -22.05
CA VAL A 20 7.30 24.87 -22.29
C VAL A 20 7.82 24.05 -21.08
N ILE A 21 9.00 24.37 -20.56
CA ILE A 21 9.54 23.72 -19.36
C ILE A 21 8.61 23.89 -18.15
N THR A 22 8.04 25.08 -17.96
CA THR A 22 7.11 25.34 -16.87
C THR A 22 5.85 24.49 -16.99
N GLU A 23 5.35 24.29 -18.21
CA GLU A 23 4.23 23.40 -18.49
C GLU A 23 4.58 21.94 -18.17
N TYR A 24 5.75 21.44 -18.60
CA TYR A 24 6.22 20.09 -18.25
C TYR A 24 6.39 19.89 -16.74
N ILE A 25 6.89 20.89 -16.00
CA ILE A 25 6.95 20.83 -14.53
C ILE A 25 5.54 20.67 -13.94
N GLY A 26 4.54 21.36 -14.52
CA GLY A 26 3.14 21.20 -14.16
C GLY A 26 2.62 19.77 -14.40
N VAL A 27 2.98 19.17 -15.54
CA VAL A 27 2.62 17.79 -15.90
C VAL A 27 3.28 16.75 -14.99
N LEU A 28 4.56 16.96 -14.63
CA LEU A 28 5.33 16.02 -13.82
C LEU A 28 4.99 16.09 -12.32
N ARG A 29 4.41 17.19 -11.84
CA ARG A 29 4.12 17.40 -10.42
C ARG A 29 3.20 16.32 -9.81
N PRO A 30 2.04 15.96 -10.40
CA PRO A 30 1.20 14.89 -9.87
C PRO A 30 1.94 13.55 -9.79
N LEU A 31 2.79 13.23 -10.78
CA LEU A 31 3.60 12.01 -10.77
C LEU A 31 4.58 12.00 -9.61
N LYS A 32 5.29 13.11 -9.39
CA LYS A 32 6.20 13.26 -8.25
C LYS A 32 5.48 13.09 -6.91
N GLU A 33 4.30 13.69 -6.76
CA GLU A 33 3.49 13.57 -5.54
C GLU A 33 3.01 12.13 -5.31
N ALA A 34 2.58 11.45 -6.37
CA ALA A 34 2.19 10.05 -6.33
C ALA A 34 3.35 9.12 -5.94
N THR A 35 4.53 9.31 -6.54
CA THR A 35 5.76 8.57 -6.22
C THR A 35 6.13 8.78 -4.75
N LEU A 36 6.25 10.03 -4.29
CA LEU A 36 6.55 10.33 -2.88
C LEU A 36 5.53 9.72 -1.92
N ARG A 37 4.26 9.62 -2.34
CA ARG A 37 3.21 9.00 -1.54
C ARG A 37 3.36 7.49 -1.45
N LEU A 38 3.63 6.80 -2.55
CA LEU A 38 3.76 5.34 -2.61
C LEU A 38 5.14 4.83 -2.16
N GLU A 39 6.15 5.69 -2.11
CA GLU A 39 7.46 5.35 -1.57
C GLU A 39 7.63 5.82 -0.12
N GLY A 40 6.66 6.55 0.44
CA GLY A 40 6.75 7.05 1.81
C GLY A 40 6.79 5.93 2.85
N ARG A 41 7.29 6.26 4.05
CA ARG A 41 7.31 5.36 5.21
C ARG A 41 6.55 6.02 6.36
N GLY A 42 5.21 6.03 6.30
CA GLY A 42 4.44 6.67 7.36
C GLY A 42 4.28 5.78 8.59
N LYS A 43 4.40 6.40 9.77
CA LYS A 43 4.31 5.73 11.08
C LYS A 43 2.96 5.08 11.40
N ALA A 44 1.92 5.35 10.59
CA ALA A 44 0.55 4.92 10.82
C ALA A 44 0.03 3.92 9.76
N GLY A 45 0.92 3.30 8.98
CA GLY A 45 0.55 2.52 7.80
C GLY A 45 0.05 3.38 6.63
N ARG A 46 0.25 4.70 6.70
CA ARG A 46 -0.03 5.63 5.59
C ARG A 46 1.24 5.87 4.81
N PHE A 47 1.13 6.14 3.52
CA PHE A 47 2.26 6.30 2.61
C PHE A 47 3.02 4.98 2.43
N GLY A 48 3.07 4.51 1.19
CA GLY A 48 3.64 3.22 0.81
C GLY A 48 2.79 2.00 1.11
N ALA A 49 1.50 2.18 1.41
CA ALA A 49 0.58 1.07 1.64
C ALA A 49 -0.16 0.65 0.37
N ILE A 50 -0.30 -0.65 0.15
CA ILE A 50 -0.93 -1.21 -1.07
C ILE A 50 -2.36 -0.69 -1.33
N TYR A 51 -3.12 -0.39 -0.27
CA TYR A 51 -4.48 0.14 -0.40
C TYR A 51 -4.53 1.58 -0.96
N GLU A 52 -3.41 2.26 -1.09
CA GLU A 52 -3.32 3.60 -1.69
C GLU A 52 -3.07 3.54 -3.21
N VAL A 53 -2.68 2.38 -3.75
CA VAL A 53 -2.29 2.23 -5.16
C VAL A 53 -3.44 2.56 -6.10
N ILE A 54 -4.59 1.89 -5.98
CA ILE A 54 -5.76 2.15 -6.85
C ILE A 54 -6.19 3.63 -6.75
N PRO A 55 -6.41 4.23 -5.56
CA PRO A 55 -6.77 5.65 -5.48
C PRO A 55 -5.75 6.60 -6.10
N VAL A 56 -4.45 6.30 -6.01
CA VAL A 56 -3.39 7.12 -6.60
C VAL A 56 -3.41 7.03 -8.12
N PHE A 57 -3.57 5.85 -8.70
CA PHE A 57 -3.71 5.70 -10.14
C PHE A 57 -4.98 6.38 -10.68
N GLU A 58 -6.11 6.21 -10.01
CA GLU A 58 -7.37 6.90 -10.35
C GLU A 58 -7.21 8.42 -10.32
N TYR A 59 -6.52 8.97 -9.30
CA TYR A 59 -6.20 10.39 -9.26
C TYR A 59 -5.37 10.83 -10.46
N LEU A 60 -4.27 10.12 -10.76
CA LEU A 60 -3.39 10.45 -11.88
C LEU A 60 -4.10 10.36 -13.24
N LEU A 61 -4.93 9.33 -13.44
CA LEU A 61 -5.69 9.14 -14.68
C LEU A 61 -6.65 10.31 -14.93
N ASN A 62 -7.41 10.70 -13.90
CA ASN A 62 -8.32 11.83 -13.97
C ASN A 62 -7.58 13.16 -14.22
N GLU A 63 -6.46 13.37 -13.54
CA GLU A 63 -5.61 14.55 -13.71
C GLU A 63 -5.03 14.67 -15.13
N TYR A 64 -4.59 13.56 -15.71
CA TYR A 64 -4.05 13.55 -17.07
C TYR A 64 -5.17 13.63 -18.12
N GLU A 65 -6.30 12.97 -17.90
CA GLU A 65 -7.46 13.07 -18.79
C GLU A 65 -8.00 14.50 -18.86
N ALA A 66 -8.12 15.18 -17.71
CA ALA A 66 -8.54 16.57 -17.66
C ALA A 66 -7.57 17.51 -18.41
N ARG A 67 -6.25 17.27 -18.29
CA ARG A 67 -5.23 18.01 -19.05
C ARG A 67 -5.31 17.70 -20.54
N VAL A 68 -5.49 16.44 -20.95
CA VAL A 68 -5.64 16.10 -22.38
C VAL A 68 -6.86 16.79 -22.99
N LYS A 69 -7.99 16.83 -22.26
CA LYS A 69 -9.23 17.50 -22.71
C LYS A 69 -9.04 18.98 -22.97
N SER A 70 -8.17 19.69 -22.23
CA SER A 70 -7.91 21.11 -22.51
C SER A 70 -7.23 21.36 -23.86
N TYR A 71 -6.65 20.32 -24.48
CA TYR A 71 -6.01 20.38 -25.79
C TYR A 71 -6.87 19.82 -26.94
N GLU A 72 -8.07 19.29 -26.69
CA GLU A 72 -8.91 18.67 -27.73
C GLU A 72 -9.42 19.65 -28.80
N HIS A 73 -9.60 20.93 -28.43
CA HIS A 73 -10.14 21.97 -29.31
C HIS A 73 -9.07 22.98 -29.77
N VAL A 74 -7.79 22.70 -29.53
CA VAL A 74 -6.70 23.56 -29.99
C VAL A 74 -6.51 23.32 -31.49
N ASP A 75 -6.67 24.37 -32.28
CA ASP A 75 -6.32 24.37 -33.69
C ASP A 75 -4.81 24.60 -33.84
N TYR A 76 -4.08 23.50 -34.04
CA TYR A 76 -2.62 23.51 -34.18
C TYR A 76 -2.14 24.06 -35.52
N GLU A 77 -3.03 24.26 -36.49
CA GLU A 77 -2.70 24.83 -37.81
C GLU A 77 -2.81 26.37 -37.82
N ALA A 78 -3.27 26.99 -36.72
CA ALA A 78 -3.38 28.43 -36.60
C ALA A 78 -1.99 29.09 -36.47
N ALA A 79 -1.82 30.28 -37.07
CA ALA A 79 -0.53 30.97 -37.15
C ALA A 79 0.16 31.29 -35.81
N ASN A 80 -0.56 31.24 -34.69
CA ASN A 80 -0.07 31.47 -33.32
C ASN A 80 -0.38 30.29 -32.38
N ALA A 81 -0.58 29.08 -32.92
CA ALA A 81 -0.89 27.92 -32.11
C ALA A 81 0.30 27.51 -31.23
N PRO A 82 0.07 27.01 -30.01
CA PRO A 82 1.11 26.37 -29.22
C PRO A 82 1.60 25.10 -29.92
N GLU A 83 2.87 24.74 -29.74
CA GLU A 83 3.42 23.50 -30.30
C GLU A 83 2.65 22.27 -29.79
N ASP A 84 2.35 21.32 -30.69
CA ASP A 84 1.52 20.14 -30.43
C ASP A 84 2.18 19.06 -29.56
N HIS A 85 3.52 19.11 -29.46
CA HIS A 85 4.36 18.16 -28.72
C HIS A 85 3.86 17.85 -27.30
N LEU A 86 3.39 18.85 -26.54
CA LEU A 86 2.90 18.67 -25.17
C LEU A 86 1.61 17.85 -25.13
N ALA A 87 0.68 18.12 -26.04
CA ALA A 87 -0.58 17.38 -26.12
C ALA A 87 -0.35 15.92 -26.56
N ILE A 88 0.56 15.71 -27.52
CA ILE A 88 1.01 14.37 -27.93
C ILE A 88 1.62 13.61 -26.74
N ASN A 89 2.52 14.26 -26.00
CA ASN A 89 3.21 13.66 -24.86
C ASN A 89 2.24 13.38 -23.69
N LEU A 90 1.26 14.24 -23.44
CA LEU A 90 0.21 14.01 -22.44
C LEU A 90 -0.65 12.80 -22.77
N ARG A 91 -1.06 12.63 -24.04
CA ARG A 91 -1.80 11.44 -24.48
C ARG A 91 -0.95 10.17 -24.33
N ALA A 92 0.33 10.23 -24.69
CA ALA A 92 1.25 9.10 -24.49
C ALA A 92 1.43 8.76 -23.01
N ALA A 93 1.56 9.76 -22.15
CA ALA A 93 1.68 9.57 -20.71
C ALA A 93 0.40 8.99 -20.09
N TRP A 94 -0.78 9.49 -20.49
CA TRP A 94 -2.07 8.93 -20.06
C TRP A 94 -2.22 7.47 -20.51
N ALA A 95 -1.89 7.18 -21.77
CA ALA A 95 -1.95 5.81 -22.30
C ALA A 95 -1.02 4.87 -21.51
N LYS A 96 0.19 5.33 -21.19
CA LYS A 96 1.14 4.54 -20.39
C LYS A 96 0.64 4.33 -18.96
N LEU A 97 0.06 5.35 -18.34
CA LEU A 97 -0.54 5.25 -17.03
C LEU A 97 -1.71 4.25 -17.01
N ASN A 98 -2.57 4.29 -18.03
CA ASN A 98 -3.70 3.37 -18.17
C ASN A 98 -3.24 1.92 -18.42
N GLU A 99 -2.16 1.73 -19.16
CA GLU A 99 -1.52 0.41 -19.33
C GLU A 99 -1.11 -0.18 -17.97
N TYR A 100 -0.46 0.60 -17.10
CA TYR A 100 -0.08 0.13 -15.77
C TYR A 100 -1.27 -0.03 -14.83
N TYR A 101 -2.27 0.84 -14.93
CA TYR A 101 -3.50 0.70 -14.16
C TYR A 101 -4.21 -0.62 -14.47
N SER A 102 -4.24 -1.01 -15.74
CA SER A 102 -4.82 -2.28 -16.17
C SER A 102 -4.07 -3.50 -15.62
N LYS A 103 -2.76 -3.40 -15.37
CA LYS A 103 -1.97 -4.47 -14.73
C LYS A 103 -2.31 -4.67 -13.26
N LEU A 104 -3.01 -3.73 -12.61
CA LEU A 104 -3.50 -3.97 -11.24
C LEU A 104 -4.52 -5.11 -11.20
N ASP A 105 -5.18 -5.42 -12.32
CA ASP A 105 -6.10 -6.55 -12.43
C ASP A 105 -5.38 -7.91 -12.41
N ASP A 106 -4.07 -7.96 -12.67
CA ASP A 106 -3.26 -9.18 -12.59
C ASP A 106 -3.19 -9.74 -11.16
N SER A 107 -3.46 -8.90 -10.15
CA SER A 107 -3.47 -9.31 -8.75
C SER A 107 -4.67 -8.73 -7.99
N VAL A 108 -5.56 -9.62 -7.56
CA VAL A 108 -6.73 -9.29 -6.72
C VAL A 108 -6.35 -8.58 -5.40
N VAL A 109 -5.10 -8.68 -4.97
CA VAL A 109 -4.61 -8.10 -3.72
C VAL A 109 -4.82 -6.58 -3.68
N TYR A 110 -4.66 -5.87 -4.81
CA TYR A 110 -4.92 -4.43 -4.85
C TYR A 110 -6.38 -4.09 -4.53
N TYR A 111 -7.32 -4.82 -5.12
CA TYR A 111 -8.75 -4.68 -4.84
C TYR A 111 -9.08 -5.09 -3.39
N ALA A 112 -8.50 -6.20 -2.91
CA ALA A 112 -8.70 -6.69 -1.56
C ALA A 112 -8.22 -5.66 -0.52
N ALA A 113 -7.07 -5.04 -0.73
CA ALA A 113 -6.51 -4.04 0.17
C ALA A 113 -7.42 -2.82 0.31
N VAL A 114 -7.95 -2.30 -0.80
CA VAL A 114 -8.90 -1.18 -0.79
C VAL A 114 -10.19 -1.57 -0.09
N THR A 115 -10.69 -2.78 -0.36
CA THR A 115 -11.96 -3.30 0.19
C THR A 115 -11.88 -3.55 1.70
N LEU A 116 -10.76 -4.05 2.20
CA LEU A 116 -10.53 -4.36 3.62
C LEU A 116 -10.12 -3.12 4.44
N HIS A 117 -9.82 -1.99 3.78
CA HIS A 117 -9.47 -0.77 4.49
C HIS A 117 -10.75 -0.06 5.00
N PRO A 118 -10.92 0.22 6.30
CA PRO A 118 -12.19 0.73 6.85
C PRO A 118 -12.65 2.08 6.29
N TYR A 119 -11.72 2.91 5.81
CA TYR A 119 -12.03 4.17 5.11
C TYR A 119 -12.30 3.97 3.60
N TYR A 120 -11.67 2.98 2.96
CA TYR A 120 -11.81 2.73 1.52
C TYR A 120 -12.78 1.59 1.19
N LYS A 121 -13.40 0.98 2.19
CA LYS A 121 -14.37 -0.13 2.11
C LYS A 121 -15.41 -0.02 0.99
N ARG A 122 -15.86 1.19 0.64
CA ARG A 122 -16.81 1.46 -0.46
C ARG A 122 -16.20 2.29 -1.59
N TYR A 123 -14.89 2.33 -1.71
CA TYR A 123 -14.18 3.17 -2.68
C TYR A 123 -14.40 2.64 -4.10
N CYS A 124 -14.04 1.39 -4.38
CA CYS A 124 -14.23 0.79 -5.71
C CYS A 124 -15.70 0.82 -6.13
N GLU A 125 -16.63 0.50 -5.23
CA GLU A 125 -18.09 0.59 -5.52
C GLU A 125 -18.57 1.99 -5.91
N ARG A 126 -17.85 3.03 -5.48
CA ARG A 126 -18.16 4.43 -5.81
C ARG A 126 -17.42 4.92 -7.04
N SER A 127 -16.15 4.56 -7.19
CA SER A 127 -15.32 4.98 -8.32
C SER A 127 -15.68 4.22 -9.60
N TRP A 128 -16.15 2.98 -9.50
CA TRP A 128 -16.46 2.11 -10.63
C TRP A 128 -17.95 1.90 -10.85
N ARG A 129 -18.79 2.88 -10.47
CA ARG A 129 -20.27 2.80 -10.59
C ARG A 129 -20.72 2.47 -12.01
N ASP A 130 -20.04 3.04 -12.99
CA ASP A 130 -20.36 2.87 -14.41
C ASP A 130 -19.66 1.64 -15.03
N LYS A 131 -18.84 0.93 -14.25
CA LYS A 131 -18.01 -0.21 -14.69
C LYS A 131 -18.45 -1.49 -13.97
N SER A 132 -19.71 -1.87 -14.16
CA SER A 132 -20.32 -2.99 -13.44
C SER A 132 -19.61 -4.34 -13.65
N ASP A 133 -19.04 -4.56 -14.84
CA ASP A 133 -18.27 -5.79 -15.14
C ASP A 133 -16.96 -5.87 -14.34
N TRP A 134 -16.29 -4.73 -14.14
CA TRP A 134 -15.07 -4.66 -13.31
C TRP A 134 -15.40 -5.04 -11.87
N LEU A 135 -16.44 -4.42 -11.31
CA LEU A 135 -16.90 -4.74 -9.94
C LEU A 135 -17.28 -6.21 -9.80
N ARG A 136 -17.95 -6.80 -10.80
CA ARG A 136 -18.33 -8.22 -10.77
C ARG A 136 -17.09 -9.11 -10.74
N SER A 137 -16.14 -8.90 -11.65
CA SER A 137 -14.91 -9.67 -11.75
C SER A 137 -14.05 -9.55 -10.49
N SER A 138 -13.79 -8.32 -10.02
CA SER A 138 -12.99 -8.09 -8.81
C SER A 138 -13.64 -8.67 -7.56
N LYS A 139 -14.97 -8.58 -7.41
CA LYS A 139 -15.70 -9.22 -6.30
C LYS A 139 -15.59 -10.75 -6.35
N GLN A 140 -15.69 -11.35 -7.53
CA GLN A 140 -15.54 -12.80 -7.69
C GLN A 140 -14.13 -13.25 -7.29
N ASN A 141 -13.09 -12.59 -7.81
CA ASN A 141 -11.70 -12.91 -7.47
C ASN A 141 -11.43 -12.69 -5.98
N PHE A 142 -11.99 -11.62 -5.38
CA PHE A 142 -11.88 -11.36 -3.95
C PHE A 142 -12.48 -12.49 -3.12
N GLN A 143 -13.66 -12.99 -3.51
CA GLN A 143 -14.32 -14.10 -2.81
C GLN A 143 -13.53 -15.40 -2.94
N GLN A 144 -12.90 -15.66 -4.09
CA GLN A 144 -12.01 -16.81 -4.26
C GLN A 144 -10.79 -16.73 -3.35
N LEU A 145 -10.13 -15.56 -3.28
CA LEU A 145 -9.01 -15.35 -2.37
C LEU A 145 -9.46 -15.45 -0.91
N TRP A 146 -10.59 -14.85 -0.55
CA TRP A 146 -11.14 -14.92 0.80
C TRP A 146 -11.46 -16.37 1.22
N ALA A 147 -11.92 -17.21 0.28
CA ALA A 147 -12.22 -18.61 0.57
C ALA A 147 -11.00 -19.42 1.06
N THR A 148 -9.77 -19.04 0.71
CA THR A 148 -8.56 -19.72 1.21
C THR A 148 -8.26 -19.44 2.67
N TYR A 149 -8.86 -18.40 3.24
CA TYR A 149 -8.72 -18.00 4.64
C TYR A 149 -9.85 -18.52 5.53
N LYS A 150 -10.96 -18.97 4.93
CA LYS A 150 -12.07 -19.57 5.67
C LYS A 150 -11.61 -20.86 6.35
N PRO A 151 -12.11 -21.17 7.56
CA PRO A 151 -11.81 -22.44 8.19
C PRO A 151 -12.29 -23.58 7.28
N VAL A 152 -11.47 -24.62 7.13
CA VAL A 152 -11.95 -25.90 6.60
C VAL A 152 -13.11 -26.30 7.49
N ALA A 153 -14.31 -26.46 6.92
CA ALA A 153 -15.56 -26.63 7.65
C ALA A 153 -15.50 -27.81 8.63
N THR A 154 -15.00 -27.59 9.84
CA THR A 154 -15.34 -28.38 11.00
C THR A 154 -16.66 -27.83 11.47
N SER A 155 -17.74 -28.58 11.26
CA SER A 155 -19.03 -28.25 11.83
C SER A 155 -19.01 -28.66 13.31
N PRO A 156 -19.00 -27.71 14.27
CA PRO A 156 -19.78 -27.88 15.46
C PRO A 156 -21.13 -27.22 15.16
N LYS A 157 -22.18 -28.03 14.95
CA LYS A 157 -23.54 -27.55 15.21
C LYS A 157 -23.52 -27.03 16.65
N HIS A 158 -23.50 -25.71 16.84
CA HIS A 158 -23.61 -25.10 18.16
C HIS A 158 -24.92 -25.57 18.76
N ARG A 159 -24.85 -26.59 19.62
CA ARG A 159 -25.97 -26.97 20.47
C ARG A 159 -26.11 -25.79 21.42
N LYS A 160 -27.16 -24.97 21.25
CA LYS A 160 -27.44 -23.84 22.16
C LYS A 160 -27.33 -24.36 23.59
N ALA A 161 -26.42 -23.78 24.37
CA ALA A 161 -26.24 -24.18 25.75
C ALA A 161 -27.52 -23.80 26.50
N ARG A 162 -28.18 -24.79 27.12
CA ARG A 162 -29.34 -24.50 27.98
C ARG A 162 -28.84 -23.72 29.19
N LEU A 163 -29.43 -22.55 29.43
CA LEU A 163 -29.19 -21.80 30.64
C LEU A 163 -29.77 -22.57 31.83
N PRO A 164 -29.26 -22.33 33.05
CA PRO A 164 -29.65 -23.11 34.23
C PRO A 164 -31.14 -23.04 34.62
N ASN A 165 -31.88 -22.07 34.07
CA ASN A 165 -33.24 -21.71 34.46
C ASN A 165 -34.14 -21.56 33.21
N ALA A 166 -35.34 -22.14 33.27
CA ALA A 166 -36.34 -22.09 32.20
C ALA A 166 -36.84 -20.66 31.87
N ILE A 167 -36.83 -19.75 32.84
CA ILE A 167 -37.18 -18.34 32.63
C ILE A 167 -36.06 -17.63 31.86
N ASP A 168 -34.80 -17.86 32.24
CA ASP A 168 -33.65 -17.29 31.53
C ASP A 168 -33.51 -17.87 30.12
N ASP A 169 -33.82 -19.16 29.92
CA ASP A 169 -33.92 -19.79 28.61
C ASP A 169 -35.05 -19.17 27.76
N ALA A 170 -36.21 -18.88 28.33
CA ALA A 170 -37.32 -18.25 27.62
C ALA A 170 -37.03 -16.78 27.27
N ILE A 171 -36.40 -16.03 28.19
CA ILE A 171 -35.91 -14.67 27.94
C ILE A 171 -34.85 -14.68 26.85
N ALA A 172 -33.88 -15.59 26.92
CA ALA A 172 -32.85 -15.74 25.89
C ALA A 172 -33.45 -16.11 24.54
N ALA A 173 -34.43 -17.02 24.49
CA ALA A 173 -35.11 -17.41 23.25
C ALA A 173 -35.92 -16.27 22.60
N LEU A 174 -36.44 -15.32 23.39
CA LEU A 174 -37.14 -14.13 22.90
C LEU A 174 -36.21 -12.95 22.61
N ALA A 175 -35.07 -12.86 23.31
CA ALA A 175 -34.05 -11.84 23.08
C ALA A 175 -33.12 -12.19 21.90
N ASP A 176 -32.94 -13.47 21.59
CA ASP A 176 -32.25 -14.00 20.38
C ASP A 176 -33.06 -13.79 19.08
N ASP A 177 -33.92 -12.77 19.01
CA ASP A 177 -34.69 -12.42 17.80
C ASP A 177 -33.79 -11.82 16.68
N ASP A 178 -32.46 -11.81 16.85
CA ASP A 178 -31.53 -11.22 15.89
C ASP A 178 -31.09 -12.24 14.82
N SER A 179 -32.00 -12.44 13.87
CA SER A 179 -31.81 -12.81 12.46
C SER A 179 -31.12 -14.17 12.15
N SER A 180 -31.92 -15.13 11.69
CA SER A 180 -31.43 -16.31 10.97
C SER A 180 -30.59 -15.96 9.73
N ASP A 181 -30.69 -14.72 9.23
CA ASP A 181 -29.94 -14.21 8.08
C ASP A 181 -28.44 -14.01 8.39
N ASN A 182 -28.08 -13.57 9.59
CA ASN A 182 -26.68 -13.38 9.97
C ASN A 182 -25.93 -14.71 10.21
N GLU A 183 -26.63 -15.79 10.56
CA GLU A 183 -26.05 -17.14 10.71
C GLU A 183 -25.57 -17.73 9.36
N LEU A 184 -26.14 -17.28 8.25
CA LEU A 184 -25.76 -17.72 6.90
C LEU A 184 -24.64 -16.87 6.28
N MET A 185 -24.36 -15.69 6.84
CA MET A 185 -23.34 -14.77 6.33
C MET A 185 -21.95 -15.16 6.78
N ASP A 186 -20.97 -14.98 5.90
CA ASP A 186 -19.57 -15.15 6.29
C ASP A 186 -19.02 -13.94 7.07
N GLU A 187 -17.82 -14.08 7.68
CA GLU A 187 -17.21 -13.00 8.47
C GLU A 187 -17.04 -11.70 7.66
N TYR A 188 -16.75 -11.79 6.35
CA TYR A 188 -16.59 -10.62 5.49
C TYR A 188 -17.92 -9.91 5.28
N GLU A 189 -19.00 -10.63 5.00
CA GLU A 189 -20.34 -10.08 4.83
C GLU A 189 -20.84 -9.42 6.12
N LEU A 190 -20.65 -10.09 7.26
CA LEU A 190 -20.96 -9.54 8.58
C LEU A 190 -20.18 -8.25 8.86
N TRP A 191 -18.86 -8.28 8.67
CA TRP A 191 -18.03 -7.08 8.80
C TRP A 191 -18.49 -5.98 7.84
N SER A 192 -18.81 -6.36 6.60
CA SER A 192 -19.21 -5.43 5.54
C SER A 192 -20.51 -4.70 5.90
N ARG A 193 -21.48 -5.43 6.45
CA ARG A 193 -22.80 -4.93 6.85
C ARG A 193 -22.78 -4.17 8.18
N LEU A 194 -22.14 -4.71 9.20
CA LEU A 194 -22.25 -4.24 10.59
C LEU A 194 -21.22 -3.16 10.95
N GLU A 195 -19.99 -3.24 10.45
CA GLU A 195 -18.96 -2.27 10.83
C GLU A 195 -19.08 -0.96 10.03
N PRO A 196 -19.19 0.19 10.71
CA PRO A 196 -19.31 1.48 10.04
C PRO A 196 -18.02 1.85 9.31
N LYS A 197 -18.18 2.55 8.19
CA LYS A 197 -17.06 3.15 7.46
C LYS A 197 -16.40 4.23 8.33
N TRP A 198 -15.07 4.31 8.30
CA TRP A 198 -14.36 5.42 8.95
C TRP A 198 -14.71 6.78 8.34
N THR A 199 -14.78 7.79 9.21
CA THR A 199 -14.85 9.19 8.80
C THR A 199 -13.48 9.70 8.36
N SER A 200 -13.45 10.77 7.58
CA SER A 200 -12.20 11.41 7.17
C SER A 200 -11.37 11.88 8.36
N GLN A 201 -12.02 12.31 9.45
CA GLN A 201 -11.34 12.72 10.68
C GLN A 201 -10.68 11.53 11.39
N GLN A 202 -11.37 10.39 11.53
CA GLN A 202 -10.77 9.17 12.07
C GLN A 202 -9.58 8.71 11.23
N PHE A 203 -9.76 8.74 9.91
CA PHE A 203 -8.70 8.41 8.97
C PHE A 203 -7.50 9.36 9.09
N ALA A 204 -7.70 10.66 9.35
CA ALA A 204 -6.62 11.64 9.48
C ALA A 204 -5.90 11.61 10.83
N THR A 205 -6.60 11.44 11.96
CA THR A 205 -6.00 11.56 13.29
C THR A 205 -5.31 10.29 13.77
N ASN A 206 -5.94 9.11 13.60
CA ASN A 206 -5.44 7.84 14.18
C ASN A 206 -5.76 6.59 13.35
N GLY A 207 -6.10 6.76 12.07
CA GLY A 207 -6.46 5.65 11.17
C GLY A 207 -5.29 4.73 10.82
N HIS A 208 -4.96 3.80 11.72
CA HIS A 208 -4.00 2.72 11.49
C HIS A 208 -4.76 1.41 11.23
N PRO A 209 -4.92 0.98 9.97
CA PRO A 209 -5.84 -0.11 9.62
C PRO A 209 -5.41 -1.45 10.24
N ILE A 210 -4.10 -1.69 10.38
CA ILE A 210 -3.55 -2.86 11.09
C ILE A 210 -4.01 -2.92 12.54
N ARG A 211 -3.92 -1.80 13.29
CA ARG A 211 -4.38 -1.77 14.70
C ARG A 211 -5.88 -2.00 14.82
N TYR A 212 -6.65 -1.51 13.87
CA TYR A 212 -8.09 -1.76 13.80
C TYR A 212 -8.40 -3.25 13.62
N TRP A 213 -7.77 -3.90 12.65
CA TRP A 213 -7.97 -5.33 12.44
C TRP A 213 -7.48 -6.18 13.62
N LEU A 214 -6.40 -5.78 14.30
CA LEU A 214 -5.96 -6.42 15.54
C LEU A 214 -7.00 -6.30 16.66
N SER A 215 -7.68 -5.15 16.78
CA SER A 215 -8.73 -4.97 17.79
C SER A 215 -9.98 -5.83 17.52
N LEU A 216 -10.18 -6.23 16.26
CA LEU A 216 -11.31 -7.06 15.83
C LEU A 216 -11.00 -8.56 15.78
N ARG A 217 -9.81 -8.99 16.22
CA ARG A 217 -9.37 -10.39 16.18
C ARG A 217 -10.36 -11.36 16.84
N SER A 218 -10.98 -10.97 17.97
CA SER A 218 -11.94 -11.81 18.67
C SER A 218 -13.29 -11.91 17.95
N LYS A 219 -13.68 -10.88 17.19
CA LYS A 219 -14.95 -10.81 16.47
C LYS A 219 -14.88 -11.47 15.09
N TYR A 220 -13.75 -11.31 14.39
CA TYR A 220 -13.52 -11.86 13.06
C TYR A 220 -12.16 -12.58 12.98
N PRO A 221 -12.06 -13.81 13.52
CA PRO A 221 -10.79 -14.53 13.65
C PRO A 221 -10.14 -14.93 12.33
N HIS A 222 -10.89 -15.10 11.24
CA HIS A 222 -10.30 -15.42 9.94
C HIS A 222 -10.10 -14.17 9.09
N LEU A 223 -11.07 -13.24 9.15
CA LEU A 223 -11.02 -12.02 8.36
C LEU A 223 -9.91 -11.08 8.81
N HIS A 224 -9.63 -10.99 10.12
CA HIS A 224 -8.52 -10.15 10.58
C HIS A 224 -7.18 -10.67 10.04
N ARG A 225 -6.98 -11.99 9.96
CA ARG A 225 -5.75 -12.58 9.41
C ARG A 225 -5.62 -12.25 7.94
N PHE A 226 -6.69 -12.44 7.17
CA PHE A 226 -6.72 -12.06 5.75
C PHE A 226 -6.41 -10.57 5.55
N ALA A 227 -7.03 -9.70 6.35
CA ALA A 227 -6.81 -8.27 6.27
C ALA A 227 -5.38 -7.86 6.65
N ILE A 228 -4.79 -8.48 7.68
CA ILE A 228 -3.40 -8.20 8.07
C ILE A 228 -2.45 -8.63 6.97
N ASP A 229 -2.59 -9.85 6.44
CA ASP A 229 -1.74 -10.37 5.36
C ASP A 229 -1.79 -9.46 4.12
N VAL A 230 -2.99 -9.02 3.72
CA VAL A 230 -3.14 -8.12 2.55
C VAL A 230 -2.65 -6.70 2.83
N LEU A 231 -3.03 -6.09 3.96
CA LEU A 231 -2.76 -4.67 4.23
C LEU A 231 -1.30 -4.39 4.64
N THR A 232 -0.53 -5.43 4.97
CA THR A 232 0.90 -5.31 5.28
C THR A 232 1.79 -5.38 4.04
N ILE A 233 1.24 -5.70 2.87
CA ILE A 233 1.99 -5.71 1.62
C ILE A 233 2.41 -4.27 1.28
N PRO A 234 3.71 -3.99 1.06
CA PRO A 234 4.17 -2.67 0.67
C PRO A 234 3.71 -2.36 -0.76
N ALA A 235 3.42 -1.09 -1.04
CA ALA A 235 3.05 -0.64 -2.37
C ALA A 235 4.23 -0.67 -3.37
N SER A 236 5.47 -0.51 -2.87
CA SER A 236 6.68 -0.49 -3.70
C SER A 236 7.87 -1.18 -3.01
N SER A 237 8.85 -1.57 -3.81
CA SER A 237 10.15 -2.10 -3.36
C SER A 237 11.08 -1.03 -2.79
N CYS A 238 10.66 0.24 -2.69
CA CYS A 238 11.53 1.34 -2.27
C CYS A 238 11.96 1.24 -0.80
N GLU A 239 11.25 0.46 0.03
CA GLU A 239 11.77 0.08 1.35
C GLU A 239 13.04 -0.77 1.25
N CYS A 240 13.08 -1.73 0.31
CA CYS A 240 14.27 -2.52 0.03
C CYS A 240 15.38 -1.65 -0.58
N GLU A 241 15.06 -0.78 -1.54
CA GLU A 241 16.07 0.12 -2.15
C GLU A 241 16.72 1.04 -1.13
N ARG A 242 15.93 1.64 -0.24
CA ARG A 242 16.48 2.46 0.86
C ARG A 242 17.32 1.64 1.82
N MET A 243 16.89 0.42 2.14
CA MET A 243 17.71 -0.51 2.92
C MET A 243 19.05 -0.77 2.22
N PHE A 244 19.05 -1.01 0.91
CA PHE A 244 20.28 -1.21 0.14
C PHE A 244 21.15 0.05 0.05
N SER A 245 20.57 1.24 -0.07
CA SER A 245 21.31 2.50 -0.03
C SER A 245 21.95 2.75 1.34
N GLU A 246 21.21 2.51 2.44
CA GLU A 246 21.75 2.57 3.81
C GLU A 246 22.91 1.57 4.01
N LEU A 247 22.84 0.40 3.36
CA LEU A 247 23.92 -0.59 3.36
C LEU A 247 25.10 -0.18 2.48
N GLY A 248 24.86 0.49 1.34
CA GLY A 248 25.90 1.05 0.48
C GLY A 248 26.81 2.03 1.23
N ASP A 249 26.21 2.96 1.99
CA ASP A 249 26.94 3.89 2.87
C ASP A 249 27.79 3.16 3.92
N LEU A 250 27.33 1.98 4.38
CA LEU A 250 28.06 1.16 5.36
C LEU A 250 29.25 0.40 4.74
N LEU A 251 29.18 0.13 3.43
CA LEU A 251 30.18 -0.62 2.67
C LEU A 251 31.24 0.29 2.00
N GLU A 252 30.99 1.60 1.89
CA GLU A 252 31.93 2.60 1.38
C GLU A 252 33.22 2.74 2.23
N PRO A 253 34.35 3.20 1.64
CA PRO A 253 35.53 2.40 1.27
C PRO A 253 36.31 1.71 2.42
N ARG A 254 35.94 1.92 3.69
CA ARG A 254 36.69 1.46 4.87
C ARG A 254 36.33 0.04 5.35
N ARG A 255 35.31 -0.62 4.80
CA ARG A 255 34.86 -1.97 5.27
C ARG A 255 34.67 -3.00 4.14
N ARG A 256 35.66 -3.17 3.27
CA ARG A 256 35.64 -4.13 2.13
C ARG A 256 35.64 -5.63 2.50
N LYS A 257 35.41 -6.01 3.77
CA LYS A 257 35.54 -7.39 4.26
C LYS A 257 34.41 -7.85 5.18
N ILE A 258 33.26 -7.17 5.20
CA ILE A 258 32.09 -7.67 5.94
C ILE A 258 31.43 -8.79 5.13
N GLY A 259 31.22 -9.95 5.75
CA GLY A 259 30.45 -11.05 5.17
C GLY A 259 28.96 -10.70 4.99
N ALA A 260 28.29 -11.30 3.99
CA ALA A 260 26.89 -10.99 3.67
C ALA A 260 25.94 -11.27 4.86
N GLN A 261 26.19 -12.34 5.61
CA GLN A 261 25.38 -12.73 6.76
C GLN A 261 25.55 -11.78 7.95
N LEU A 262 26.78 -11.33 8.22
CA LEU A 262 27.03 -10.30 9.23
C LEU A 262 26.39 -8.96 8.84
N LEU A 263 26.42 -8.61 7.56
CA LEU A 263 25.75 -7.43 7.04
C LEU A 263 24.23 -7.48 7.26
N ALA A 264 23.60 -8.63 6.97
CA ALA A 264 22.18 -8.87 7.22
C ALA A 264 21.84 -8.77 8.71
N ALA A 265 22.61 -9.41 9.58
CA ALA A 265 22.41 -9.35 11.03
C ALA A 265 22.53 -7.92 11.58
N LEU A 266 23.52 -7.16 11.12
CA LEU A 266 23.69 -5.75 11.48
C LEU A 266 22.48 -4.91 11.04
N GLN A 267 21.92 -5.18 9.85
CA GLN A 267 20.74 -4.48 9.37
C GLN A 267 19.49 -4.82 10.19
N CYS A 268 19.28 -6.08 10.55
CA CYS A 268 18.20 -6.50 11.45
C CYS A 268 18.28 -5.78 12.81
N ILE A 269 19.46 -5.74 13.41
CA ILE A 269 19.67 -5.04 14.69
C ILE A 269 19.37 -3.54 14.56
N ARG A 270 19.85 -2.89 13.49
CA ARG A 270 19.55 -1.47 13.23
C ARG A 270 18.04 -1.23 13.07
N ALA A 271 17.35 -2.10 12.33
CA ALA A 271 15.91 -2.03 12.17
C ALA A 271 15.18 -2.17 13.51
N TRP A 272 15.57 -3.13 14.36
CA TRP A 272 14.99 -3.32 15.69
C TRP A 272 15.24 -2.14 16.63
N ILE A 273 16.46 -1.60 16.67
CA ILE A 273 16.79 -0.39 17.44
C ILE A 273 15.91 0.78 16.99
N LYS A 274 15.71 0.95 15.67
CA LYS A 274 14.88 2.02 15.09
C LYS A 274 13.41 1.91 15.49
N VAL A 275 12.91 0.69 15.73
CA VAL A 275 11.55 0.41 16.22
C VAL A 275 11.46 0.49 17.76
N GLY A 276 12.59 0.70 18.45
CA GLY A 276 12.64 0.89 19.90
C GLY A 276 12.93 -0.37 20.71
N VAL A 277 13.35 -1.46 20.06
CA VAL A 277 13.82 -2.66 20.75
C VAL A 277 15.13 -2.34 21.45
N LYS A 278 15.17 -2.55 22.76
CA LYS A 278 16.38 -2.36 23.57
C LYS A 278 17.30 -3.56 23.36
N VAL A 279 18.43 -3.32 22.71
CA VAL A 279 19.51 -4.30 22.61
C VAL A 279 20.22 -4.38 23.97
N PRO A 280 20.64 -5.57 24.43
CA PRO A 280 21.40 -5.71 25.68
C PRO A 280 22.61 -4.76 25.70
N PRO A 281 22.98 -4.23 26.89
CA PRO A 281 24.17 -3.40 27.01
C PRO A 281 25.39 -4.16 26.50
N ARG A 282 26.27 -3.49 25.76
CA ARG A 282 27.54 -4.05 25.28
C ARG A 282 28.37 -4.57 26.47
N THR A 283 28.34 -5.87 26.73
CA THR A 283 29.49 -6.56 27.32
C THR A 283 30.53 -6.64 26.22
N ALA A 284 31.52 -5.75 26.28
CA ALA A 284 32.63 -5.75 25.33
C ALA A 284 33.54 -6.94 25.61
N GLU A 285 33.11 -8.15 25.26
CA GLU A 285 33.94 -9.34 25.29
C GLU A 285 34.65 -9.48 23.94
N LYS A 286 35.86 -8.88 23.87
CA LYS A 286 36.82 -8.95 22.76
C LYS A 286 36.34 -8.42 21.39
N ARG A 287 37.30 -8.01 20.56
CA ARG A 287 37.06 -7.76 19.13
C ARG A 287 37.01 -9.13 18.45
N LEU A 288 35.82 -9.57 18.08
CA LEU A 288 35.60 -10.79 17.31
C LEU A 288 35.69 -10.48 15.81
N THR A 289 36.26 -11.41 15.06
CA THR A 289 36.29 -11.44 13.60
C THR A 289 34.97 -11.97 13.03
N ASP A 290 34.69 -11.73 11.76
CA ASP A 290 33.46 -12.19 11.09
C ASP A 290 33.28 -13.72 11.20
N ASP A 291 34.37 -14.49 11.05
CA ASP A 291 34.36 -15.97 11.16
C ASP A 291 34.03 -16.44 12.58
N GLU A 292 34.52 -15.73 13.60
CA GLU A 292 34.20 -16.03 15.00
C GLU A 292 32.75 -15.69 15.33
N ILE A 293 32.21 -14.60 14.76
CA ILE A 293 30.80 -14.23 14.90
C ILE A 293 29.91 -15.27 14.21
N ASP A 294 30.27 -15.71 13.01
CA ASP A 294 29.55 -16.75 12.31
C ASP A 294 29.52 -18.06 13.10
N HIS A 295 30.66 -18.49 13.66
CA HIS A 295 30.73 -19.69 14.49
C HIS A 295 29.89 -19.58 15.79
N ILE A 296 29.77 -18.40 16.40
CA ILE A 296 29.01 -18.21 17.64
C ILE A 296 27.49 -18.17 17.37
N TYR A 297 27.08 -17.50 16.29
CA TYR A 297 25.66 -17.24 16.01
C TYR A 297 25.09 -18.07 14.87
N SER A 298 25.90 -18.96 14.28
CA SER A 298 25.54 -19.84 13.17
C SER A 298 24.86 -19.08 12.01
N LEU A 299 25.46 -17.94 11.62
CA LEU A 299 24.83 -17.04 10.64
C LEU A 299 24.76 -17.68 9.25
N CYS A 300 25.72 -18.54 8.87
CA CYS A 300 25.69 -19.31 7.62
C CYS A 300 24.54 -20.32 7.53
N GLU A 301 23.85 -20.64 8.63
CA GLU A 301 22.67 -21.52 8.59
C GLU A 301 21.38 -20.77 8.28
N TRP A 302 21.40 -19.43 8.26
CA TRP A 302 20.22 -18.62 7.90
C TRP A 302 19.74 -18.86 6.47
N ASP A 303 20.64 -19.32 5.58
CA ASP A 303 20.33 -19.59 4.17
C ASP A 303 19.68 -20.98 3.96
N LYS A 304 19.60 -21.82 5.01
CA LYS A 304 18.93 -23.13 4.93
C LYS A 304 17.43 -22.95 5.13
N PRO A 305 16.57 -23.42 4.20
CA PRO A 305 15.14 -23.42 4.43
C PRO A 305 14.83 -24.25 5.69
N LEU A 306 13.95 -23.73 6.55
CA LEU A 306 13.43 -24.49 7.69
C LEU A 306 12.67 -25.70 7.14
N GLU A 307 13.24 -26.89 7.30
CA GLU A 307 12.57 -28.18 7.01
C GLU A 307 11.35 -28.41 7.91
#